data_AF-A0A835PH39-F1
#
_entry.id   AF-A0A835PH39-F1
#
_cell.length_a   1.000
_cell.length_b   1.000
_cell.length_c   1.000
_cell.angle_alpha   90.00
_cell.angle_beta   90.00
_cell.angle_gamma   90.00
#
_symmetry.space_group_name_H-M   'P 1'
#
loop_
_entity.id
_entity.type
_entity.pdbx_description
1 polymer ?
#
loop_
_entity_poly.entity_id
_entity_poly.type
_entity_poly.pdbx_seq_one_letter_code
_entity_poly.pdbx_strand_id
1 'polypeptide(L)'
;MLPLRTHNPAKTFLGKDDRCHESFLQFRALYKHQSEADSDISASQFHCLLKDDIPSASRPPQFQLEAGFFISIARRWRYPFVFVDTEFPGTIHRSEKPFFLLSPEERYALLKANVDDLRPIQVGITLCYTDADKSLVRLGTAAGAGDGDAGTSRFAFTWQFDLRDFDVRLHPHAPDSVALLESSGLDLSRTRRMGVPSTWIARLLLDSGLIGRGSAAKWVAFQGGYDFAILLKSFLQLTMPPWLARTPARLPPTLSGFSAFTRCLFGSGIYDVKCLMRSCDGLFGGLERVAEQLRVKRAAGKTHQAGSDSLLTCQVFFKITELYFRGRTFGGCEDQIPFKGLLFGL
;
A
#
# COMPACT_ATOMS: atom_id res chain seq x y z
N MET A 1 -56.08 -29.62 -8.19
CA MET A 1 -54.78 -29.89 -8.83
C MET A 1 -54.47 -28.76 -9.80
N LEU A 2 -53.51 -27.89 -9.45
CA LEU A 2 -52.87 -26.91 -10.32
C LEU A 2 -51.37 -27.26 -10.32
N PRO A 3 -50.68 -27.34 -11.47
CA PRO A 3 -49.30 -27.77 -11.49
C PRO A 3 -48.35 -26.63 -11.14
N LEU A 4 -47.40 -26.96 -10.26
CA LEU A 4 -46.22 -26.16 -9.91
C LEU A 4 -45.34 -25.95 -11.15
N ARG A 5 -45.00 -24.69 -11.45
CA ARG A 5 -43.83 -24.33 -12.26
C ARG A 5 -42.81 -23.61 -11.38
N THR A 6 -41.60 -24.14 -11.40
CA THR A 6 -40.38 -23.69 -10.74
C THR A 6 -39.96 -22.28 -11.18
N HIS A 7 -39.62 -21.41 -10.23
CA HIS A 7 -38.88 -20.18 -10.51
C HIS A 7 -37.63 -20.04 -9.65
N ASN A 8 -36.56 -19.67 -10.36
CA ASN A 8 -35.15 -19.68 -9.99
C ASN A 8 -34.79 -18.39 -9.22
N PRO A 9 -34.22 -18.42 -8.00
CA PRO A 9 -33.92 -17.21 -7.25
C PRO A 9 -32.52 -16.70 -7.62
N ALA A 10 -32.43 -16.03 -8.76
CA ALA A 10 -31.22 -15.29 -9.16
C ALA A 10 -31.63 -13.98 -9.83
N LYS A 11 -32.27 -13.07 -9.07
CA LYS A 11 -32.45 -11.65 -9.44
C LYS A 11 -33.17 -10.89 -8.31
N THR A 12 -32.43 -10.54 -7.27
CA THR A 12 -32.81 -9.44 -6.36
C THR A 12 -31.60 -9.14 -5.49
N PHE A 13 -30.80 -8.14 -5.86
CA PHE A 13 -30.02 -7.26 -4.94
C PHE A 13 -29.21 -6.27 -5.79
N LEU A 14 -29.90 -5.31 -6.40
CA LEU A 14 -29.31 -4.05 -6.87
C LEU A 14 -30.19 -2.93 -6.32
N GLY A 15 -30.02 -2.63 -5.03
CA GLY A 15 -30.48 -1.38 -4.43
C GLY A 15 -29.44 -0.31 -4.71
N LYS A 16 -29.81 0.71 -5.49
CA LYS A 16 -29.06 1.96 -5.67
C LYS A 16 -29.04 2.73 -4.35
N ASP A 17 -27.87 3.12 -3.87
CA ASP A 17 -27.74 4.16 -2.84
C ASP A 17 -27.24 5.43 -3.55
N ASP A 18 -28.18 6.31 -3.90
CA ASP A 18 -27.99 7.49 -4.76
C ASP A 18 -27.23 8.64 -4.07
N ARG A 19 -26.92 8.53 -2.77
CA ARG A 19 -26.23 9.60 -2.00
C ARG A 19 -24.74 9.72 -2.30
N CYS A 20 -24.11 8.66 -2.81
CA CYS A 20 -22.69 8.65 -3.18
C CYS A 20 -22.44 9.25 -4.59
N HIS A 21 -23.49 9.30 -5.43
CA HIS A 21 -23.41 9.83 -6.79
C HIS A 21 -23.41 11.37 -6.81
N GLU A 22 -24.23 12.01 -5.96
CA GLU A 22 -24.27 13.48 -5.85
C GLU A 22 -22.96 14.07 -5.32
N SER A 23 -22.32 13.42 -4.34
CA SER A 23 -21.03 13.88 -3.80
C SER A 23 -19.91 13.80 -4.85
N PHE A 24 -19.94 12.80 -5.73
CA PHE A 24 -18.97 12.63 -6.81
C PHE A 24 -19.20 13.60 -7.99
N LEU A 25 -20.45 13.95 -8.29
CA LEU A 25 -20.78 14.94 -9.31
C LEU A 25 -20.48 16.38 -8.85
N GLN A 26 -20.69 16.69 -7.57
CA GLN A 26 -20.23 17.96 -6.96
C GLN A 26 -18.70 18.08 -7.00
N PHE A 27 -17.96 16.98 -6.81
CA PHE A 27 -16.50 16.95 -6.91
C PHE A 27 -15.99 17.22 -8.35
N ARG A 28 -16.68 16.70 -9.37
CA ARG A 28 -16.31 16.92 -10.78
C ARG A 28 -16.63 18.34 -11.28
N ALA A 29 -17.63 19.01 -10.68
CA ALA A 29 -18.04 20.37 -11.03
C ALA A 29 -17.06 21.45 -10.49
N LEU A 30 -16.39 21.18 -9.37
CA LEU A 30 -15.46 22.14 -8.74
C LEU A 30 -14.08 22.22 -9.41
N TYR A 31 -13.70 21.27 -10.26
CA TYR A 31 -12.32 21.14 -10.78
C TYR A 31 -12.13 21.49 -12.25
N LYS A 32 -13.08 22.19 -12.87
CA LYS A 32 -12.99 22.57 -14.30
C LYS A 32 -12.27 23.89 -14.59
N HIS A 33 -11.77 24.59 -13.57
CA HIS A 33 -10.94 25.78 -13.77
C HIS A 33 -9.89 25.89 -12.67
N GLN A 34 -8.64 25.53 -12.99
CA GLN A 34 -7.48 26.32 -12.60
C GLN A 34 -6.24 25.80 -13.35
N SER A 35 -5.89 26.59 -14.35
CA SER A 35 -4.62 26.63 -15.05
C SER A 35 -3.88 27.85 -14.51
N GLU A 36 -2.54 27.72 -14.48
CA GLU A 36 -1.51 28.75 -14.28
C GLU A 36 -1.00 29.08 -12.88
N ALA A 37 0.35 29.09 -12.85
CA ALA A 37 1.30 29.68 -11.92
C ALA A 37 1.39 29.12 -10.48
N ASP A 38 2.45 28.35 -10.23
CA ASP A 38 3.50 28.81 -9.32
C ASP A 38 4.75 27.91 -9.45
N SER A 39 5.88 28.57 -9.67
CA SER A 39 7.23 28.02 -9.74
C SER A 39 7.85 27.87 -8.35
N ASP A 40 8.82 26.95 -8.26
CA ASP A 40 9.71 26.63 -7.12
C ASP A 40 9.32 25.38 -6.29
N ILE A 41 9.81 24.22 -6.75
CA ILE A 41 9.92 23.00 -5.95
C ILE A 41 11.34 22.46 -6.09
N SER A 42 12.13 22.60 -5.03
CA SER A 42 13.51 22.12 -4.97
C SER A 42 13.57 20.59 -5.04
N ALA A 43 14.32 20.09 -6.00
CA ALA A 43 14.55 18.68 -6.28
C ALA A 43 15.41 18.02 -5.20
N SER A 44 14.95 16.90 -4.62
CA SER A 44 15.81 15.73 -4.43
C SER A 44 15.09 14.48 -3.94
N GLN A 45 15.45 13.37 -4.59
CA GLN A 45 15.40 11.98 -4.15
C GLN A 45 14.07 11.22 -4.31
N PHE A 46 13.66 11.09 -5.57
CA PHE A 46 13.13 9.81 -6.04
C PHE A 46 14.28 9.03 -6.67
N HIS A 47 14.60 7.85 -6.15
CA HIS A 47 15.43 6.88 -6.85
C HIS A 47 14.46 5.82 -7.38
N CYS A 48 14.05 5.96 -8.65
CA CYS A 48 13.77 4.75 -9.42
C CYS A 48 15.08 3.97 -9.40
N LEU A 49 15.09 2.77 -8.81
CA LEU A 49 16.31 2.00 -8.54
C LEU A 49 17.04 1.51 -9.82
N LEU A 50 16.77 2.10 -10.98
CA LEU A 50 17.47 1.82 -12.24
C LEU A 50 17.59 3.10 -13.09
N LYS A 51 18.84 3.60 -13.16
CA LYS A 51 19.50 4.48 -14.15
C LYS A 51 19.83 5.91 -13.71
N ASP A 52 21.14 6.12 -13.56
CA ASP A 52 21.83 7.41 -13.55
C ASP A 52 21.98 7.99 -14.98
N ASP A 53 22.25 9.30 -15.07
CA ASP A 53 22.67 10.12 -16.24
C ASP A 53 21.65 11.02 -16.96
N ILE A 54 21.09 12.05 -16.29
CA ILE A 54 20.54 13.25 -16.96
C ILE A 54 20.92 14.57 -16.22
N PRO A 55 21.43 15.62 -16.91
CA PRO A 55 21.80 16.92 -16.32
C PRO A 55 20.67 17.68 -15.60
N SER A 56 21.01 18.53 -14.63
CA SER A 56 20.06 19.07 -13.64
C SER A 56 19.12 20.19 -14.11
N ALA A 57 19.44 20.89 -15.21
CA ALA A 57 18.76 22.14 -15.59
C ALA A 57 17.47 21.94 -16.43
N SER A 58 17.12 20.71 -16.79
CA SER A 58 15.98 20.37 -17.65
C SER A 58 14.95 19.44 -16.99
N ARG A 59 15.02 19.23 -15.68
CA ARG A 59 14.12 18.31 -14.96
C ARG A 59 12.77 18.99 -14.67
N PRO A 60 11.62 18.42 -15.08
CA PRO A 60 10.33 18.69 -14.43
C PRO A 60 10.44 18.38 -12.93
N PRO A 61 9.53 18.89 -12.07
CA PRO A 61 9.50 18.51 -10.67
C PRO A 61 9.45 16.98 -10.59
N GLN A 62 10.52 16.36 -10.06
CA GLN A 62 10.80 14.92 -10.22
C GLN A 62 9.60 14.02 -9.89
N PHE A 63 8.78 14.42 -8.91
CA PHE A 63 7.54 13.74 -8.56
C PHE A 63 6.54 13.64 -9.73
N GLN A 64 6.35 14.69 -10.53
CA GLN A 64 5.37 14.69 -11.62
C GLN A 64 5.73 13.69 -12.72
N LEU A 65 7.01 13.57 -13.06
CA LEU A 65 7.49 12.56 -14.00
C LEU A 65 7.28 11.15 -13.48
N GLU A 66 7.71 10.89 -12.25
CA GLU A 66 7.57 9.58 -11.62
C GLU A 66 6.10 9.21 -11.42
N ALA A 67 5.26 10.17 -11.04
CA ALA A 67 3.81 10.00 -10.93
C ALA A 67 3.20 9.64 -12.30
N GLY A 68 3.59 10.34 -13.37
CA GLY A 68 3.15 10.03 -14.73
C GLY A 68 3.55 8.61 -15.15
N PHE A 69 4.78 8.21 -14.87
CA PHE A 69 5.27 6.87 -15.15
C PHE A 69 4.52 5.81 -14.32
N PHE A 70 4.38 6.02 -13.01
CA PHE A 70 3.59 5.17 -12.11
C PHE A 70 2.16 4.97 -12.62
N ILE A 71 1.45 6.05 -12.97
CA ILE A 71 0.08 5.99 -13.49
C ILE A 71 0.04 5.21 -14.81
N SER A 72 1.01 5.42 -15.70
CA SER A 72 1.08 4.72 -16.98
C SER A 72 1.23 3.20 -16.82
N ILE A 73 2.05 2.75 -15.86
CA ILE A 73 2.25 1.34 -15.53
C ILE A 73 0.98 0.78 -14.88
N ALA A 74 0.48 1.44 -13.84
CA ALA A 74 -0.69 1.00 -13.08
C ALA A 74 -1.93 0.82 -13.98
N ARG A 75 -2.20 1.76 -14.89
CA ARG A 75 -3.37 1.70 -15.79
C ARG A 75 -3.25 0.66 -16.90
N ARG A 76 -2.04 0.21 -17.24
CA ARG A 76 -1.82 -0.82 -18.27
C ARG A 76 -2.16 -2.21 -17.76
N TRP A 77 -2.13 -2.44 -16.46
CA TRP A 77 -2.27 -3.77 -15.86
C TRP A 77 -3.68 -4.00 -15.34
N ARG A 78 -4.30 -5.10 -15.78
CA ARG A 78 -5.71 -5.39 -15.51
C ARG A 78 -5.97 -5.89 -14.07
N TYR A 79 -4.98 -6.54 -13.45
CA TYR A 79 -5.06 -7.10 -12.09
C TYR A 79 -3.70 -6.97 -11.36
N PRO A 80 -3.20 -5.75 -11.14
CA PRO A 80 -1.87 -5.57 -10.57
C PRO A 80 -1.83 -5.99 -9.10
N PHE A 81 -0.72 -6.59 -8.68
CA PHE A 81 -0.38 -6.68 -7.27
C PHE A 81 0.30 -5.38 -6.84
N VAL A 82 -0.12 -4.86 -5.69
CA VAL A 82 0.41 -3.66 -5.06
C VAL A 82 0.94 -4.07 -3.70
N PHE A 83 2.25 -4.09 -3.56
CA PHE A 83 2.90 -4.33 -2.28
C PHE A 83 3.20 -2.99 -1.63
N VAL A 84 2.85 -2.85 -0.36
CA VAL A 84 3.02 -1.61 0.37
C VAL A 84 3.69 -1.84 1.71
N ASP A 85 4.51 -0.86 2.09
CA ASP A 85 5.13 -0.73 3.39
C ASP A 85 5.23 0.78 3.72
N THR A 86 5.24 1.14 4.99
CA THR A 86 5.34 2.52 5.44
C THR A 86 6.32 2.67 6.59
N GLU A 87 7.13 3.73 6.54
CA GLU A 87 7.92 4.16 7.70
C GLU A 87 7.20 5.29 8.44
N PHE A 88 7.13 5.17 9.76
CA PHE A 88 6.53 6.14 10.66
C PHE A 88 7.30 6.16 11.98
N PRO A 89 7.16 7.21 12.81
CA PRO A 89 8.07 7.45 13.93
C PRO A 89 7.73 6.61 15.19
N GLY A 90 7.44 5.33 15.00
CA GLY A 90 7.10 4.37 16.06
C GLY A 90 5.73 4.61 16.71
N THR A 91 5.45 3.93 17.81
CA THR A 91 4.20 4.06 18.57
C THR A 91 4.41 4.83 19.87
N ILE A 92 3.52 5.79 20.13
CA ILE A 92 3.52 6.64 21.33
C ILE A 92 2.45 6.21 22.34
N HIS A 93 1.37 5.57 21.87
CA HIS A 93 0.36 4.95 22.70
C HIS A 93 0.67 3.47 22.86
N ARG A 94 0.63 2.98 24.10
CA ARG A 94 0.94 1.60 24.46
C ARG A 94 -0.18 1.00 25.28
N SER A 95 -0.38 -0.30 25.15
CA SER A 95 -1.29 -1.06 26.00
C SER A 95 -0.56 -1.51 27.26
N GLU A 96 -1.25 -1.47 28.41
CA GLU A 96 -0.79 -2.08 29.66
C GLU A 96 -0.80 -3.61 29.58
N LYS A 97 -1.74 -4.18 28.83
CA LYS A 97 -1.82 -5.62 28.56
C LYS A 97 -0.84 -6.00 27.45
N PRO A 98 -0.19 -7.17 27.53
CA PRO A 98 0.53 -7.76 26.41
C PRO A 98 -0.34 -7.84 25.14
N PHE A 99 0.25 -7.54 23.97
CA PHE A 99 -0.48 -7.45 22.70
C PHE A 99 -1.29 -8.72 22.34
N PHE A 100 -0.78 -9.89 22.70
CA PHE A 100 -1.45 -11.17 22.42
C PHE A 100 -2.74 -11.38 23.22
N LEU A 101 -2.92 -10.67 24.35
CA LEU A 101 -4.14 -10.70 25.16
C LEU A 101 -5.20 -9.71 24.69
N LEU A 102 -4.85 -8.80 23.79
CA LEU A 102 -5.80 -7.80 23.29
C LEU A 102 -6.81 -8.43 22.32
N SER A 103 -8.07 -8.02 22.46
CA SER A 103 -9.11 -8.30 21.46
C SER A 103 -8.80 -7.55 20.14
N PRO A 104 -9.36 -7.98 19.00
CA PRO A 104 -9.24 -7.23 17.74
C PRO A 104 -9.67 -5.76 17.87
N GLU A 105 -10.72 -5.48 18.63
CA GLU A 105 -11.20 -4.12 18.90
C GLU A 105 -10.21 -3.31 19.72
N GLU A 106 -9.63 -3.89 20.78
CA GLU A 106 -8.59 -3.25 21.59
C GLU A 106 -7.32 -2.97 20.75
N ARG A 107 -6.93 -3.92 19.88
CA ARG A 107 -5.81 -3.74 18.94
C ARG A 107 -6.08 -2.62 17.94
N TYR A 108 -7.29 -2.57 17.40
CA TYR A 108 -7.70 -1.49 16.51
C TYR A 108 -7.69 -0.14 17.23
N ALA A 109 -8.23 -0.06 18.46
CA ALA A 109 -8.24 1.17 19.24
C ALA A 109 -6.81 1.69 19.49
N LEU A 110 -5.88 0.79 19.82
CA LEU A 110 -4.46 1.13 20.00
C LEU A 110 -3.80 1.62 18.71
N LEU A 111 -4.05 0.92 17.60
CA LEU A 111 -3.56 1.32 16.27
C LEU A 111 -4.13 2.68 15.87
N LYS A 112 -5.44 2.90 16.07
CA LYS A 112 -6.12 4.15 15.76
C LYS A 112 -5.53 5.31 16.55
N ALA A 113 -5.34 5.15 17.86
CA ALA A 113 -4.76 6.19 18.72
C ALA A 113 -3.38 6.61 18.19
N ASN A 114 -2.53 5.64 17.85
CA ASN A 114 -1.22 5.92 17.25
C ASN A 114 -1.35 6.60 15.88
N VAL A 115 -2.05 6.00 14.92
CA VAL A 115 -2.11 6.54 13.55
C VAL A 115 -2.75 7.93 13.51
N ASP A 116 -3.74 8.22 14.35
CA ASP A 116 -4.37 9.55 14.41
C ASP A 116 -3.40 10.64 14.87
N ASP A 117 -2.52 10.34 15.82
CA ASP A 117 -1.63 11.34 16.43
C ASP A 117 -0.24 11.42 15.74
N LEU A 118 0.15 10.38 15.00
CA LEU A 118 1.43 10.32 14.29
C LEU A 118 1.39 10.95 12.89
N ARG A 119 2.58 11.14 12.31
CA ARG A 119 2.80 11.59 10.92
C ARG A 119 3.67 10.56 10.19
N PRO A 120 3.28 10.09 9.00
CA PRO A 120 4.09 9.14 8.25
C PRO A 120 5.34 9.81 7.67
N ILE A 121 6.37 9.01 7.41
CA ILE A 121 7.70 9.47 6.97
C ILE A 121 8.02 8.95 5.56
N GLN A 122 7.75 7.68 5.27
CA GLN A 122 7.91 7.12 3.93
C GLN A 122 6.75 6.19 3.57
N VAL A 123 6.49 6.09 2.27
CA VAL A 123 5.64 5.04 1.69
C VAL A 123 6.42 4.34 0.59
N GLY A 124 6.46 3.01 0.65
CA GLY A 124 7.02 2.16 -0.38
C GLY A 124 5.91 1.49 -1.15
N ILE A 125 5.97 1.54 -2.48
CA ILE A 125 5.00 0.86 -3.34
C ILE A 125 5.76 0.04 -4.37
N THR A 126 5.54 -1.26 -4.35
CA THR A 126 5.99 -2.16 -5.41
C THR A 126 4.80 -2.62 -6.22
N LEU A 127 4.74 -2.26 -7.50
CA LEU A 127 3.76 -2.77 -8.45
C LEU A 127 4.32 -4.00 -9.15
N CYS A 128 3.59 -5.11 -9.14
CA CYS A 128 3.94 -6.32 -9.86
C CYS A 128 2.79 -6.78 -10.75
N TYR A 129 3.14 -7.27 -11.94
CA TYR A 129 2.20 -7.94 -12.84
C TYR A 129 2.48 -9.43 -12.95
N THR A 130 1.41 -10.23 -12.96
CA THR A 130 1.44 -11.66 -13.29
C THR A 130 0.54 -11.87 -14.50
N ASP A 131 1.06 -12.49 -15.56
CA ASP A 131 0.24 -12.86 -16.71
C ASP A 131 -0.85 -13.83 -16.26
N ALA A 132 -2.12 -13.49 -16.54
CA ALA A 132 -3.30 -14.13 -15.93
C ALA A 132 -3.45 -15.62 -16.29
N ASP A 133 -2.76 -16.06 -17.33
CA ASP A 133 -2.88 -17.42 -17.88
C ASP A 133 -1.74 -18.38 -17.48
N LYS A 134 -0.77 -17.95 -16.65
CA LYS A 134 0.38 -18.81 -16.34
C LYS A 134 0.71 -18.82 -14.84
N SER A 135 0.75 -20.05 -14.32
CA SER A 135 1.28 -20.44 -13.01
C SER A 135 2.45 -19.56 -12.56
N LEU A 136 2.45 -19.24 -11.27
CA LEU A 136 3.40 -18.37 -10.57
C LEU A 136 4.89 -18.61 -10.93
N VAL A 137 5.44 -17.96 -11.97
CA VAL A 137 6.88 -18.05 -12.36
C VAL A 137 7.75 -16.98 -11.69
N ARG A 138 8.84 -17.42 -11.05
CA ARG A 138 9.93 -16.68 -10.34
C ARG A 138 10.15 -15.21 -10.76
N LEU A 139 10.32 -14.33 -9.78
CA LEU A 139 10.91 -13.00 -10.02
C LEU A 139 12.34 -13.22 -10.51
N GLY A 140 12.60 -12.94 -11.79
CA GLY A 140 13.95 -12.91 -12.33
C GLY A 140 14.74 -11.83 -11.59
N THR A 141 15.84 -12.21 -10.96
CA THR A 141 16.83 -11.22 -10.52
C THR A 141 17.46 -10.69 -11.79
N ALA A 142 17.38 -9.38 -12.02
CA ALA A 142 18.12 -8.74 -13.10
C ALA A 142 19.61 -8.72 -12.74
N ALA A 143 20.26 -9.87 -12.83
CA ALA A 143 21.71 -10.04 -12.80
C ALA A 143 22.05 -11.43 -13.39
N GLY A 144 22.31 -11.47 -14.70
CA GLY A 144 22.95 -12.61 -15.36
C GLY A 144 22.02 -13.42 -16.27
N ALA A 145 22.25 -13.29 -17.58
CA ALA A 145 21.74 -14.20 -18.59
C ALA A 145 22.27 -15.63 -18.38
N GLY A 146 21.47 -16.65 -18.70
CA GLY A 146 21.93 -18.02 -18.89
C GLY A 146 21.00 -19.10 -18.33
N ASP A 147 19.84 -19.30 -18.93
CA ASP A 147 19.41 -20.60 -19.50
C ASP A 147 17.97 -20.50 -20.03
N GLY A 148 17.77 -21.06 -21.22
CA GLY A 148 16.61 -20.85 -22.09
C GLY A 148 15.32 -21.55 -21.66
N ASP A 149 14.80 -21.25 -20.47
CA ASP A 149 13.39 -21.51 -20.18
C ASP A 149 12.57 -20.26 -20.50
N ALA A 150 11.64 -20.37 -21.45
CA ALA A 150 10.69 -19.32 -21.82
C ALA A 150 9.58 -19.16 -20.75
N GLY A 151 10.00 -19.11 -19.48
CA GLY A 151 9.15 -18.86 -18.32
C GLY A 151 8.76 -17.39 -18.23
N THR A 152 7.48 -17.12 -18.00
CA THR A 152 6.89 -15.79 -17.87
C THR A 152 7.71 -14.88 -16.94
N SER A 153 8.30 -13.81 -17.47
CA SER A 153 9.07 -12.84 -16.66
C SER A 153 8.11 -11.97 -15.84
N ARG A 154 8.25 -12.00 -14.51
CA ARG A 154 7.57 -11.03 -13.63
C ARG A 154 8.28 -9.69 -13.71
N PHE A 155 7.53 -8.62 -14.01
CA PHE A 155 8.02 -7.25 -13.92
C PHE A 155 7.50 -6.62 -12.63
N ALA A 156 8.44 -6.19 -11.79
CA ALA A 156 8.15 -5.42 -10.60
C ALA A 156 8.81 -4.04 -10.71
N PHE A 157 8.06 -3.00 -10.40
CA PHE A 157 8.58 -1.64 -10.27
C PHE A 157 8.35 -1.17 -8.84
N THR A 158 9.37 -0.59 -8.24
CA THR A 158 9.34 -0.15 -6.84
C THR A 158 9.61 1.34 -6.78
N TRP A 159 8.75 2.03 -6.03
CA TRP A 159 8.89 3.44 -5.69
C TRP A 159 9.00 3.61 -4.18
N GLN A 160 9.82 4.57 -3.77
CA GLN A 160 9.88 5.08 -2.42
C GLN A 160 9.50 6.56 -2.44
N PHE A 161 8.53 6.92 -1.61
CA PHE A 161 8.06 8.28 -1.47
C PHE A 161 8.42 8.81 -0.09
N ASP A 162 9.25 9.85 -0.05
CA ASP A 162 9.55 10.60 1.17
C ASP A 162 8.42 11.58 1.48
N LEU A 163 7.94 11.58 2.72
CA LEU A 163 6.81 12.39 3.17
C LEU A 163 7.23 13.52 4.10
N ARG A 164 6.88 14.76 3.75
CA ARG A 164 7.24 15.94 4.55
C ARG A 164 6.37 16.18 5.78
N ASP A 165 5.42 15.28 6.04
CA ASP A 165 4.41 15.40 7.10
C ASP A 165 5.02 15.39 8.51
N PHE A 166 6.19 14.78 8.69
CA PHE A 166 6.85 14.64 9.98
C PHE A 166 7.86 15.77 10.28
N ASP A 167 7.99 16.12 11.55
CA ASP A 167 8.99 17.03 12.11
C ASP A 167 9.36 16.49 13.48
N VAL A 168 10.59 16.02 13.64
CA VAL A 168 11.09 15.53 14.91
C VAL A 168 11.00 16.59 16.02
N ARG A 169 11.00 17.88 15.67
CA ARG A 169 10.97 18.99 16.65
C ARG A 169 9.56 19.32 17.15
N LEU A 170 8.52 18.95 16.39
CA LEU A 170 7.14 19.39 16.66
C LEU A 170 6.21 18.22 16.96
N HIS A 171 6.44 17.07 16.32
CA HIS A 171 5.48 15.98 16.32
C HIS A 171 5.85 14.91 17.35
N PRO A 172 4.86 14.33 18.06
CA PRO A 172 5.07 13.18 18.92
C PRO A 172 5.69 12.00 18.17
N HIS A 173 6.63 11.31 18.82
CA HIS A 173 7.34 10.17 18.25
C HIS A 173 7.94 9.29 19.35
N ALA A 174 8.27 8.04 19.01
CA ALA A 174 9.13 7.20 19.81
C ALA A 174 10.62 7.50 19.48
N PRO A 175 11.44 7.95 20.46
CA PRO A 175 12.84 8.29 20.20
C PRO A 175 13.66 7.14 19.60
N ASP A 176 13.49 5.92 20.11
CA ASP A 176 14.20 4.74 19.61
C ASP A 176 13.85 4.43 18.15
N SER A 177 12.60 4.65 17.74
CA SER A 177 12.18 4.46 16.35
C SER A 177 12.78 5.52 15.43
N VAL A 178 12.84 6.78 15.86
CA VAL A 178 13.52 7.85 15.11
C VAL A 178 15.01 7.54 14.95
N ALA A 179 15.69 7.15 16.04
CA ALA A 179 17.10 6.78 15.99
C ALA A 179 17.37 5.58 15.07
N LEU A 180 16.48 4.58 15.09
CA LEU A 180 16.56 3.42 14.18
C LEU A 180 16.43 3.86 12.71
N LEU A 181 15.46 4.71 12.38
CA LEU A 181 15.26 5.21 11.01
C LEU A 181 16.48 6.01 10.52
N GLU A 182 17.03 6.90 11.35
CA GLU A 182 18.23 7.66 11.01
C GLU A 182 19.44 6.73 10.80
N SER A 183 19.62 5.73 11.68
CA SER A 183 20.69 4.73 11.52
C SER A 183 20.52 3.85 10.27
N SER A 184 19.29 3.71 9.78
CA SER A 184 18.94 3.00 8.54
C SER A 184 19.13 3.87 7.28
N GLY A 185 19.55 5.12 7.48
CA GLY A 185 19.97 6.05 6.43
C GLY A 185 18.90 7.07 6.02
N LEU A 186 17.84 7.26 6.81
CA LEU A 186 16.87 8.33 6.56
C LEU A 186 17.41 9.67 7.07
N ASP A 187 17.50 10.67 6.18
CA ASP A 187 17.73 12.06 6.55
C ASP A 187 16.38 12.76 6.76
N LEU A 188 15.87 12.73 8.00
CA LEU A 188 14.56 13.28 8.35
C LEU A 188 14.47 14.80 8.10
N SER A 189 15.59 15.51 8.21
CA SER A 189 15.65 16.95 7.91
C SER A 189 15.46 17.21 6.42
N ARG A 190 16.06 16.39 5.57
CA ARG A 190 15.85 16.42 4.12
C ARG A 190 14.45 15.98 3.73
N THR A 191 13.96 14.87 4.28
CA THR A 191 12.58 14.37 4.07
C THR A 191 11.56 15.47 4.37
N ARG A 192 11.72 16.21 5.47
CA ARG A 192 10.86 17.37 5.79
C ARG A 192 10.93 18.48 4.75
N ARG A 193 12.12 18.82 4.25
CA ARG A 193 12.27 19.94 3.30
C ARG A 193 11.79 19.60 1.89
N MET A 194 11.95 18.34 1.49
CA MET A 194 11.93 17.95 0.07
C MET A 194 10.90 16.86 -0.25
N GLY A 195 10.38 16.19 0.78
CA GLY A 195 9.33 15.21 0.63
C GLY A 195 8.00 15.82 0.18
N VAL A 196 7.09 14.96 -0.22
CA VAL A 196 5.73 15.34 -0.65
C VAL A 196 4.73 15.19 0.48
N PRO A 197 3.60 15.92 0.50
CA PRO A 197 2.52 15.62 1.42
C PRO A 197 1.98 14.20 1.22
N SER A 198 1.58 13.51 2.30
CA SER A 198 0.97 12.18 2.19
C SER A 198 -0.32 12.18 1.35
N THR A 199 -1.04 13.31 1.30
CA THR A 199 -2.22 13.50 0.44
C THR A 199 -1.89 13.41 -1.05
N TRP A 200 -0.66 13.70 -1.47
CA TRP A 200 -0.23 13.51 -2.86
C TRP A 200 -0.12 12.04 -3.22
N ILE A 201 0.28 11.18 -2.28
CA ILE A 201 0.30 9.72 -2.49
C ILE A 201 -1.12 9.18 -2.59
N ALA A 202 -2.02 9.64 -1.72
CA ALA A 202 -3.44 9.29 -1.82
C ALA A 202 -4.03 9.71 -3.18
N ARG A 203 -3.66 10.90 -3.68
CA ARG A 203 -4.09 11.38 -4.99
C ARG A 203 -3.51 10.55 -6.13
N LEU A 204 -2.22 10.23 -6.07
CA LEU A 204 -1.53 9.38 -7.05
C LEU A 204 -2.21 8.01 -7.20
N LEU A 205 -2.50 7.36 -6.06
CA LEU A 205 -3.19 6.07 -6.03
C LEU A 205 -4.61 6.12 -6.59
N LEU A 206 -5.33 7.22 -6.33
CA LEU A 206 -6.66 7.44 -6.87
C LEU A 206 -6.61 7.67 -8.38
N ASP A 207 -5.73 8.56 -8.85
CA ASP A 207 -5.57 8.88 -10.26
C ASP A 207 -5.04 7.68 -11.07
N SER A 208 -4.25 6.80 -10.45
CA SER A 208 -3.80 5.56 -11.08
C SER A 208 -4.88 4.48 -11.18
N GLY A 209 -6.00 4.63 -10.46
CA GLY A 209 -7.08 3.65 -10.38
C GLY A 209 -6.76 2.42 -9.52
N LEU A 210 -5.69 2.47 -8.71
CA LEU A 210 -5.32 1.37 -7.81
C LEU A 210 -6.18 1.33 -6.54
N ILE A 211 -6.78 2.46 -6.17
CA ILE A 211 -7.77 2.57 -5.10
C ILE A 211 -9.08 3.17 -5.64
N GLY A 212 -10.17 2.93 -4.91
CA GLY A 212 -11.50 3.42 -5.24
C GLY A 212 -12.38 2.36 -5.90
N ARG A 213 -13.61 2.79 -6.24
CA ARG A 213 -14.65 1.89 -6.75
C ARG A 213 -14.23 1.25 -8.08
N GLY A 214 -14.26 -0.08 -8.11
CA GLY A 214 -13.92 -0.85 -9.31
C GLY A 214 -12.42 -1.09 -9.50
N SER A 215 -11.58 -0.73 -8.52
CA SER A 215 -10.18 -1.17 -8.52
C SER A 215 -10.11 -2.70 -8.55
N ALA A 216 -9.29 -3.20 -9.47
CA ALA A 216 -8.98 -4.62 -9.63
C ALA A 216 -7.62 -4.99 -8.99
N ALA A 217 -7.00 -4.05 -8.28
CA ALA A 217 -5.71 -4.22 -7.64
C ALA A 217 -5.78 -5.20 -6.46
N LYS A 218 -4.68 -5.93 -6.24
CA LYS A 218 -4.49 -6.82 -5.10
C LYS A 218 -3.43 -6.25 -4.19
N TRP A 219 -3.85 -5.78 -3.03
CA TRP A 219 -2.99 -5.12 -2.06
C TRP A 219 -2.39 -6.13 -1.09
N VAL A 220 -1.07 -6.04 -0.89
CA VAL A 220 -0.32 -6.95 -0.02
C VAL A 220 0.61 -6.14 0.88
N ALA A 221 0.64 -6.48 2.16
CA ALA A 221 1.57 -5.90 3.12
C ALA A 221 2.09 -7.01 4.07
N PHE A 222 3.15 -6.71 4.82
CA PHE A 222 3.64 -7.58 5.88
C PHE A 222 3.28 -6.97 7.24
N GLN A 223 2.35 -7.58 7.98
CA GLN A 223 1.84 -6.99 9.22
C GLN A 223 1.19 -5.61 9.00
N GLY A 224 0.37 -5.52 7.95
CA GLY A 224 0.04 -4.28 7.26
C GLY A 224 -0.95 -3.33 7.93
N GLY A 225 -1.35 -3.60 9.18
CA GLY A 225 -2.39 -2.83 9.87
C GLY A 225 -2.11 -1.32 9.86
N TYR A 226 -0.89 -0.93 10.22
CA TYR A 226 -0.46 0.47 10.22
C TYR A 226 -0.35 1.04 8.80
N ASP A 227 0.17 0.29 7.84
CA ASP A 227 0.33 0.74 6.46
C ASP A 227 -1.02 1.13 5.83
N PHE A 228 -2.01 0.23 5.91
CA PHE A 228 -3.34 0.49 5.39
C PHE A 228 -4.03 1.64 6.13
N ALA A 229 -3.82 1.77 7.44
CA ALA A 229 -4.38 2.85 8.22
C ALA A 229 -3.77 4.21 7.88
N ILE A 230 -2.45 4.29 7.66
CA ILE A 230 -1.76 5.51 7.23
C ILE A 230 -2.24 5.94 5.84
N LEU A 231 -2.35 5.01 4.89
CA LEU A 231 -2.87 5.31 3.55
C LEU A 231 -4.34 5.73 3.59
N LEU A 232 -5.17 5.05 4.39
CA LEU A 232 -6.57 5.44 4.59
C LEU A 232 -6.68 6.85 5.20
N LYS A 233 -5.91 7.17 6.24
CA LYS A 233 -5.88 8.50 6.85
C LYS A 233 -5.48 9.57 5.83
N SER A 234 -4.48 9.28 5.00
CA SER A 234 -4.01 10.19 3.95
C SER A 234 -5.10 10.44 2.89
N PHE A 235 -5.85 9.41 2.52
CA PHE A 235 -7.02 9.54 1.64
C PHE A 235 -8.15 10.33 2.30
N LEU A 236 -8.50 10.04 3.54
CA LEU A 236 -9.51 10.79 4.29
C LEU A 236 -9.15 12.27 4.31
N GLN A 237 -7.91 12.62 4.65
CA GLN A 237 -7.41 14.01 4.63
C GLN A 237 -7.55 14.69 3.27
N LEU A 238 -7.23 13.99 2.18
CA LEU A 238 -7.39 14.50 0.80
C LEU A 238 -8.85 14.80 0.46
N THR A 239 -9.78 13.99 0.96
CA THR A 239 -11.21 14.07 0.63
C THR A 239 -12.02 14.94 1.59
N MET A 240 -11.40 15.50 2.63
CA MET A 240 -12.09 16.39 3.57
C MET A 240 -12.62 17.63 2.83
N PRO A 241 -13.79 18.15 3.23
CA PRO A 241 -14.31 19.39 2.66
C PRO A 241 -13.37 20.57 2.98
N PRO A 242 -13.35 21.63 2.16
CA PRO A 242 -12.40 22.74 2.30
C PRO A 242 -12.35 23.36 3.71
N TRP A 243 -13.52 23.47 4.39
CA TRP A 243 -13.61 24.03 5.74
C TRP A 243 -13.03 23.12 6.84
N LEU A 244 -12.82 21.83 6.57
CA LEU A 244 -12.15 20.88 7.47
C LEU A 244 -10.76 20.47 6.98
N ALA A 245 -10.29 20.99 5.83
CA ALA A 245 -9.01 20.58 5.24
C ALA A 245 -7.79 20.89 6.15
N ARG A 246 -7.93 21.82 7.10
CA ARG A 246 -6.91 22.15 8.10
C ARG A 246 -6.99 21.31 9.38
N THR A 247 -8.07 20.54 9.55
CA THR A 247 -8.24 19.63 10.68
C THR A 247 -7.62 18.28 10.32
N PRO A 248 -6.73 17.72 11.18
CA PRO A 248 -6.19 16.39 10.94
C PRO A 248 -7.30 15.35 10.83
N ALA A 249 -7.32 14.59 9.73
CA ALA A 249 -8.24 13.48 9.57
C ALA A 249 -8.03 12.43 10.67
N ARG A 250 -9.14 11.83 11.10
CA ARG A 250 -9.17 10.75 12.09
C ARG A 250 -9.68 9.47 11.42
N LEU A 251 -9.14 8.32 11.80
CA LEU A 251 -9.63 7.02 11.34
C LEU A 251 -11.06 6.74 11.83
N PRO A 252 -11.80 5.79 11.22
CA PRO A 252 -13.13 5.39 11.70
C PRO A 252 -13.14 5.01 13.19
N PRO A 253 -14.21 5.27 13.95
CA PRO A 253 -14.22 5.02 15.39
C PRO A 253 -14.20 3.54 15.77
N THR A 254 -14.65 2.66 14.88
CA THR A 254 -14.78 1.22 15.14
C THR A 254 -13.95 0.38 14.16
N LEU A 255 -13.55 -0.82 14.58
CA LEU A 255 -12.88 -1.80 13.72
C LEU A 255 -13.74 -2.19 12.52
N SER A 256 -15.06 -2.29 12.71
CA SER A 256 -16.01 -2.57 11.62
C SER A 256 -16.04 -1.45 10.58
N GLY A 257 -16.02 -0.20 11.04
CA GLY A 257 -15.94 0.98 10.18
C GLY A 257 -14.62 1.00 9.41
N PHE A 258 -13.49 0.81 10.10
CA PHE A 258 -12.18 0.71 9.48
C PHE A 258 -12.14 -0.37 8.40
N SER A 259 -12.56 -1.58 8.74
CA SER A 259 -12.60 -2.70 7.80
C SER A 259 -13.48 -2.41 6.57
N ALA A 260 -14.62 -1.75 6.76
CA ALA A 260 -15.50 -1.37 5.66
C ALA A 260 -14.86 -0.32 4.73
N PHE A 261 -14.25 0.73 5.31
CA PHE A 261 -13.55 1.77 4.55
C PHE A 261 -12.34 1.20 3.80
N THR A 262 -11.52 0.38 4.46
CA THR A 262 -10.35 -0.27 3.85
C THR A 262 -10.80 -1.15 2.67
N ARG A 263 -11.86 -1.96 2.82
CA ARG A 263 -12.40 -2.77 1.71
C ARG A 263 -12.99 -1.92 0.57
N CYS A 264 -13.62 -0.80 0.88
CA CYS A 264 -14.16 0.12 -0.12
C CYS A 264 -13.03 0.78 -0.93
N LEU A 265 -11.95 1.17 -0.26
CA LEU A 265 -10.85 1.92 -0.86
C LEU A 265 -9.88 1.01 -1.61
N PHE A 266 -9.41 -0.08 -0.99
CA PHE A 266 -8.38 -0.96 -1.57
C PHE A 266 -8.97 -2.20 -2.27
N GLY A 267 -10.29 -2.38 -2.22
CA GLY A 267 -10.97 -3.53 -2.79
C GLY A 267 -10.95 -4.76 -1.87
N SER A 268 -11.43 -5.89 -2.38
CA SER A 268 -11.49 -7.16 -1.63
C SER A 268 -10.17 -7.95 -1.68
N GLY A 269 -9.25 -7.58 -2.58
CA GLY A 269 -7.97 -8.25 -2.79
C GLY A 269 -6.89 -7.84 -1.78
N ILE A 270 -7.19 -7.80 -0.49
CA ILE A 270 -6.22 -7.45 0.55
C ILE A 270 -5.61 -8.72 1.14
N TYR A 271 -4.28 -8.74 1.28
CA TYR A 271 -3.53 -9.84 1.85
C TYR A 271 -2.51 -9.32 2.85
N ASP A 272 -2.39 -10.03 3.96
CA ASP A 272 -1.31 -9.81 4.92
C ASP A 272 -0.41 -11.06 4.96
N VAL A 273 0.87 -10.89 4.65
CA VAL A 273 1.84 -11.99 4.65
C VAL A 273 1.91 -12.67 6.02
N LYS A 274 1.76 -11.93 7.13
CA LYS A 274 1.72 -12.51 8.48
C LYS A 274 0.51 -13.40 8.72
N CYS A 275 -0.62 -13.11 8.08
CA CYS A 275 -1.78 -14.00 8.12
C CYS A 275 -1.50 -15.28 7.30
N LEU A 276 -0.93 -15.14 6.10
CA LEU A 276 -0.58 -16.28 5.24
C LEU A 276 0.38 -17.25 5.92
N MET A 277 1.38 -16.73 6.63
CA MET A 277 2.37 -17.53 7.36
C MET A 277 1.75 -18.48 8.40
N ARG A 278 0.52 -18.24 8.87
CA ARG A 278 -0.17 -19.15 9.82
C ARG A 278 -0.46 -20.53 9.23
N SER A 279 -0.43 -20.65 7.89
CA SER A 279 -0.57 -21.92 7.18
C SER A 279 0.75 -22.36 6.51
N CYS A 280 1.89 -21.84 6.97
CA CYS A 280 3.19 -22.15 6.41
C CYS A 280 4.12 -22.66 7.52
N ASP A 281 4.34 -23.98 7.55
CA ASP A 281 5.23 -24.60 8.51
C ASP A 281 6.65 -24.04 8.40
N GLY A 282 7.22 -23.68 9.56
CA GLY A 282 8.59 -23.19 9.67
C GLY A 282 8.78 -21.68 9.49
N LEU A 283 7.74 -20.91 9.13
CA LEU A 283 7.86 -19.45 8.95
C LEU A 283 7.44 -18.66 10.20
N PHE A 284 8.34 -17.80 10.70
CA PHE A 284 8.06 -16.98 11.89
C PHE A 284 9.00 -15.76 12.01
N GLY A 285 8.62 -14.80 12.86
CA GLY A 285 9.36 -13.56 13.05
C GLY A 285 9.05 -12.47 12.02
N GLY A 286 9.84 -11.40 12.00
CA GLY A 286 9.66 -10.25 11.10
C GLY A 286 10.05 -10.53 9.65
N LEU A 287 9.86 -9.55 8.77
CA LEU A 287 10.05 -9.69 7.32
C LEU A 287 11.44 -10.22 6.95
N GLU A 288 12.51 -9.65 7.54
CA GLU A 288 13.89 -10.09 7.31
C GLU A 288 14.11 -11.56 7.66
N ARG A 289 13.66 -11.98 8.85
CA ARG A 289 13.80 -13.37 9.29
C ARG A 289 13.06 -14.33 8.37
N VAL A 290 11.87 -13.94 7.90
CA VAL A 290 11.09 -14.75 6.97
C VAL A 290 11.79 -14.81 5.61
N ALA A 291 12.38 -13.71 5.14
CA ALA A 291 13.18 -13.70 3.92
C ALA A 291 14.40 -14.64 4.03
N GLU A 292 15.11 -14.63 5.16
CA GLU A 292 16.22 -15.55 5.45
C GLU A 292 15.76 -17.02 5.43
N GLN A 293 14.66 -17.34 6.11
CA GLN A 293 14.06 -18.69 6.13
C GLN A 293 13.70 -19.19 4.74
N LEU A 294 13.23 -18.29 3.87
CA LEU A 294 12.86 -18.58 2.49
C LEU A 294 14.05 -18.47 1.51
N ARG A 295 15.25 -18.12 2.00
CA ARG A 295 16.47 -17.86 1.22
C ARG A 295 16.25 -16.79 0.14
N VAL A 296 15.44 -15.79 0.44
CA VAL A 296 15.21 -14.60 -0.40
C VAL A 296 16.19 -13.52 0.06
N LYS A 297 17.00 -13.02 -0.87
CA LYS A 297 17.91 -11.90 -0.61
C LYS A 297 17.25 -10.59 -0.98
N ARG A 298 17.38 -9.56 -0.13
CA ARG A 298 17.00 -8.18 -0.45
C ARG A 298 17.70 -7.73 -1.73
N ALA A 299 16.92 -7.42 -2.75
CA ALA A 299 17.46 -7.12 -4.08
C ALA A 299 17.98 -5.70 -4.23
N ALA A 300 17.43 -4.74 -3.49
CA ALA A 300 17.82 -3.34 -3.57
C ALA A 300 17.37 -2.58 -2.31
N GLY A 301 18.09 -1.51 -1.96
CA GLY A 301 17.82 -0.69 -0.78
C GLY A 301 18.30 -1.33 0.53
N LYS A 302 17.91 -0.72 1.65
CA LYS A 302 18.26 -1.16 3.02
C LYS A 302 17.00 -1.57 3.78
N THR A 303 17.18 -2.35 4.84
CA THR A 303 16.13 -2.59 5.84
C THR A 303 15.65 -1.27 6.45
N HIS A 304 14.38 -1.18 6.85
CA HIS A 304 13.76 0.04 7.36
C HIS A 304 13.78 1.21 6.35
N GLN A 305 13.57 0.87 5.08
CA GLN A 305 13.25 1.83 4.03
C GLN A 305 12.05 1.30 3.26
N ALA A 306 10.95 2.05 3.28
CA ALA A 306 9.66 1.55 2.85
C ALA A 306 9.67 0.96 1.42
N GLY A 307 10.39 1.59 0.49
CA GLY A 307 10.50 1.08 -0.88
C GLY A 307 11.16 -0.31 -0.92
N SER A 308 12.28 -0.45 -0.22
CA SER A 308 13.04 -1.69 -0.10
C SER A 308 12.20 -2.80 0.59
N ASP A 309 11.49 -2.45 1.65
CA ASP A 309 10.65 -3.38 2.42
C ASP A 309 9.39 -3.82 1.65
N SER A 310 8.78 -2.92 0.87
CA SER A 310 7.68 -3.29 -0.05
C SER A 310 8.15 -4.28 -1.14
N LEU A 311 9.37 -4.13 -1.64
CA LEU A 311 9.96 -5.05 -2.63
C LEU A 311 10.31 -6.41 -2.00
N LEU A 312 10.88 -6.41 -0.80
CA LEU A 312 11.15 -7.66 -0.09
C LEU A 312 9.84 -8.39 0.26
N THR A 313 8.80 -7.65 0.65
CA THR A 313 7.44 -8.19 0.85
C THR A 313 6.91 -8.84 -0.42
N CYS A 314 7.10 -8.21 -1.58
CA CYS A 314 6.76 -8.78 -2.88
C CYS A 314 7.47 -10.13 -3.13
N GLN A 315 8.78 -10.17 -2.93
CA GLN A 315 9.58 -11.37 -3.13
C GLN A 315 9.20 -12.50 -2.16
N VAL A 316 9.02 -12.18 -0.88
CA VAL A 316 8.59 -13.13 0.16
C VAL A 316 7.20 -13.67 -0.14
N PHE A 317 6.23 -12.82 -0.47
CA PHE A 317 4.88 -13.23 -0.80
C PHE A 317 4.87 -14.22 -1.98
N PHE A 318 5.56 -13.88 -3.08
CA PHE A 318 5.61 -14.80 -4.22
C PHE A 318 6.38 -16.08 -3.92
N LYS A 319 7.38 -16.05 -3.03
CA LYS A 319 8.08 -17.25 -2.61
C LYS A 319 7.20 -18.17 -1.74
N ILE A 320 6.43 -17.59 -0.83
CA ILE A 320 5.46 -18.32 -0.01
C ILE A 320 4.41 -18.97 -0.91
N THR A 321 3.86 -18.22 -1.88
CA THR A 321 2.85 -18.77 -2.79
C THR A 321 3.41 -19.88 -3.68
N GLU A 322 4.65 -19.75 -4.14
CA GLU A 322 5.37 -20.81 -4.87
C GLU A 322 5.62 -22.07 -4.01
N LEU A 323 5.90 -21.95 -2.71
CA LEU A 323 6.28 -23.11 -1.89
C LEU A 323 5.09 -23.80 -1.21
N TYR A 324 4.16 -23.01 -0.67
CA TYR A 324 3.10 -23.51 0.22
C TYR A 324 1.72 -23.56 -0.44
N PHE A 325 1.54 -22.87 -1.57
CA PHE A 325 0.23 -22.72 -2.21
C PHE A 325 0.23 -23.06 -3.71
N ARG A 326 1.15 -23.93 -4.15
CA ARG A 326 1.20 -24.43 -5.55
C ARG A 326 -0.16 -24.97 -5.99
N GLY A 327 -0.55 -24.65 -7.23
CA GLY A 327 -1.79 -25.14 -7.83
C GLY A 327 -3.05 -24.36 -7.47
N ARG A 328 -2.96 -23.35 -6.58
CA ARG A 328 -4.07 -22.40 -6.37
C ARG A 328 -4.01 -21.28 -7.40
N THR A 329 -5.17 -20.78 -7.81
CA THR A 329 -5.28 -19.61 -8.68
C THR A 329 -4.96 -18.33 -7.89
N PHE A 330 -3.96 -17.59 -8.37
CA PHE A 330 -3.57 -16.26 -7.90
C PHE A 330 -3.73 -15.30 -9.07
N GLY A 331 -4.57 -14.27 -8.95
CA GLY A 331 -4.64 -13.25 -10.01
C GLY A 331 -5.95 -13.22 -10.81
N GLY A 332 -6.84 -14.19 -10.63
CA GLY A 332 -8.13 -14.29 -11.33
C GLY A 332 -9.35 -13.75 -10.56
N CYS A 333 -10.55 -13.96 -11.12
CA CYS A 333 -11.86 -13.66 -10.51
C CYS A 333 -12.13 -14.52 -9.26
N GLU A 334 -11.63 -15.75 -9.25
CA GLU A 334 -11.77 -16.74 -8.17
C GLU A 334 -10.42 -16.99 -7.50
N ASP A 335 -9.98 -16.05 -6.66
CA ASP A 335 -8.79 -16.24 -5.83
C ASP A 335 -9.05 -17.24 -4.71
N GLN A 336 -8.27 -18.33 -4.65
CA GLN A 336 -8.37 -19.37 -3.61
C GLN A 336 -7.36 -19.18 -2.47
N ILE A 337 -6.95 -17.93 -2.24
CA ILE A 337 -5.92 -17.58 -1.26
C ILE A 337 -6.59 -17.49 0.12
N PRO A 338 -6.12 -18.27 1.12
CA PRO A 338 -6.66 -18.18 2.46
C PRO A 338 -6.37 -16.80 3.06
N PHE A 339 -7.20 -16.37 4.01
CA PHE A 339 -7.04 -15.09 4.71
C PHE A 339 -7.20 -13.82 3.85
N LYS A 340 -7.81 -13.91 2.67
CA LYS A 340 -8.22 -12.75 1.86
C LYS A 340 -9.08 -11.79 2.71
N GLY A 341 -8.72 -10.51 2.71
CA GLY A 341 -9.42 -9.45 3.44
C GLY A 341 -9.08 -9.37 4.93
N LEU A 342 -8.14 -10.16 5.44
CA LEU A 342 -7.69 -10.13 6.83
C LEU A 342 -6.37 -9.38 6.96
N LEU A 343 -6.26 -8.53 7.99
CA LEU A 343 -5.04 -7.86 8.40
C LEU A 343 -4.53 -8.52 9.68
N PHE A 344 -3.22 -8.66 9.82
CA PHE A 344 -2.68 -9.38 10.97
C PHE A 344 -3.03 -8.66 12.28
N GLY A 345 -3.78 -9.38 13.12
CA GLY A 345 -4.19 -8.89 14.43
C GLY A 345 -5.52 -8.14 14.44
N LEU A 346 -6.15 -7.88 13.29
CA LEU A 346 -7.41 -7.15 13.15
C LEU A 346 -8.52 -7.98 12.48
#